data_AF-A0A841HE13-F1
#
_entry.id   AF-A0A841HE13-F1
#
_cell.length_a   1.000
_cell.length_b   1.000
_cell.length_c   1.000
_cell.angle_alpha   90.00
_cell.angle_beta   90.00
_cell.angle_gamma   90.00
#
_symmetry.space_group_name_H-M   'P 1'
#
loop_
_entity.id
_entity.type
_entity.pdbx_description
1 polymer ?
#
loop_
_entity_poly.entity_id
_entity_poly.type
_entity_poly.pdbx_seq_one_letter_code
_entity_poly.pdbx_strand_id
1 'polypeptide(L)' 'MTGRERVRAVTQTLEGAATVSEIADRAGVSPTTASDELAQLESANRVRKTLVDDQKGYERLW' A
#
# COMPACT_ATOMS: atom_id res chain seq x y z
N MET A 1 -3.70 2.53 -16.95
CA MET A 1 -3.24 2.59 -15.55
C MET A 1 -2.60 1.25 -15.20
N THR A 2 -1.31 1.25 -14.86
CA THR A 2 -0.53 0.07 -14.45
C THR A 2 -0.96 -0.44 -13.08
N GLY A 3 -0.53 -1.65 -12.69
CA GLY A 3 -0.77 -2.16 -11.34
C GLY A 3 -0.20 -1.25 -10.25
N ARG A 4 0.98 -0.67 -10.48
CA ARG A 4 1.64 0.28 -9.56
C ARG A 4 0.85 1.58 -9.42
N GLU A 5 0.34 2.12 -10.52
CA GLU A 5 -0.50 3.32 -10.48
C GLU A 5 -1.82 3.08 -9.70
N ARG A 6 -2.40 1.88 -9.81
CA ARG A 6 -3.58 1.49 -9.02
C ARG A 6 -3.28 1.42 -7.52
N VAL A 7 -2.15 0.84 -7.12
CA VAL A 7 -1.71 0.81 -5.71
C VAL A 7 -1.49 2.23 -5.19
N ARG A 8 -0.92 3.13 -6.00
CA ARG A 8 -0.77 4.55 -5.63
C ARG A 8 -2.11 5.25 -5.45
N ALA A 9 -3.10 4.98 -6.30
CA ALA A 9 -4.44 5.54 -6.13
C ALA A 9 -5.11 5.07 -4.83
N VAL A 10 -4.98 3.77 -4.49
CA VAL A 10 -5.53 3.22 -3.24
C VAL A 10 -4.85 3.82 -2.00
N THR A 11 -3.52 3.97 -2.01
CA THR A 11 -2.79 4.54 -0.86
C THR A 11 -3.18 5.99 -0.57
N GLN A 12 -3.56 6.76 -1.60
CA GLN A 12 -4.06 8.13 -1.42
C GLN A 12 -5.40 8.21 -0.70
N THR A 13 -6.21 7.15 -0.73
CA THR A 13 -7.55 7.11 -0.12
C THR A 13 -7.58 6.33 1.21
N LEU A 14 -6.43 5.91 1.73
CA LEU A 14 -6.37 5.21 3.02
C LEU A 14 -6.76 6.15 4.18
N GLU A 15 -7.72 5.71 4.99
CA GLU A 15 -8.09 6.33 6.27
C GLU A 15 -7.46 5.53 7.41
N GLY A 16 -6.13 5.66 7.55
CA GLY A 16 -5.30 4.91 8.51
C GLY A 16 -4.45 3.82 7.85
N ALA A 17 -4.02 2.86 8.66
CA ALA A 17 -3.21 1.74 8.20
C ALA A 17 -4.07 0.65 7.53
N ALA A 18 -3.53 0.03 6.48
CA ALA A 18 -4.12 -1.14 5.83
C ALA A 18 -3.05 -2.19 5.53
N THR A 19 -3.45 -3.47 5.53
CA THR A 19 -2.56 -4.58 5.18
C THR A 19 -2.17 -4.53 3.69
N VAL A 20 -1.03 -5.15 3.34
CA VAL A 20 -0.65 -5.31 1.92
C VAL A 20 -1.73 -6.03 1.13
N SER A 21 -2.40 -7.03 1.72
CA SER A 21 -3.47 -7.79 1.07
C SER A 21 -4.68 -6.92 0.77
N GLU A 22 -5.17 -6.13 1.73
CA GLU A 22 -6.31 -5.22 1.50
C GLU A 22 -5.99 -4.16 0.43
N ILE A 23 -4.77 -3.63 0.44
CA ILE A 23 -4.33 -2.67 -0.58
C ILE A 23 -4.27 -3.36 -1.97
N ALA A 24 -3.76 -4.58 -2.03
CA ALA A 24 -3.68 -5.36 -3.26
C ALA A 24 -5.07 -5.68 -3.82
N ASP A 25 -6.01 -6.09 -2.97
CA ASP A 25 -7.39 -6.40 -3.33
C ASP A 25 -8.11 -5.16 -3.85
N ARG A 26 -8.03 -4.03 -3.13
CA ARG A 26 -8.60 -2.75 -3.58
C ARG A 26 -8.00 -2.26 -4.90
N ALA A 27 -6.70 -2.51 -5.12
CA ALA A 27 -6.01 -2.13 -6.35
C ALA A 27 -6.22 -3.13 -7.49
N GLY A 28 -6.76 -4.33 -7.21
CA GLY A 28 -6.92 -5.42 -8.17
C GLY A 28 -5.59 -5.95 -8.70
N VAL A 29 -4.59 -6.11 -7.84
CA VAL A 29 -3.24 -6.59 -8.19
C VAL A 29 -2.81 -7.73 -7.26
N SER A 30 -1.70 -8.42 -7.60
CA SER A 30 -1.14 -9.41 -6.69
C SER A 30 -0.50 -8.75 -5.45
N PRO A 31 -0.50 -9.43 -4.28
CA PRO A 31 0.19 -8.94 -3.08
C PRO A 31 1.67 -8.61 -3.31
N THR A 32 2.37 -9.36 -4.16
CA THR A 32 3.77 -9.07 -4.55
C THR A 32 3.86 -7.71 -5.26
N THR A 33 2.99 -7.45 -6.24
CA THR A 33 2.96 -6.17 -6.96
C THR A 33 2.67 -5.00 -6.02
N ALA A 34 1.71 -5.19 -5.09
CA ALA A 34 1.39 -4.19 -4.07
C ALA A 34 2.58 -3.95 -3.14
N SER A 35 3.21 -5.01 -2.63
CA SER A 35 4.38 -4.89 -1.75
C SER A 35 5.55 -4.15 -2.42
N ASP A 36 5.80 -4.41 -3.70
CA ASP A 36 6.87 -3.75 -4.45
C ASP A 36 6.63 -2.25 -4.61
N GLU A 37 5.41 -1.83 -4.99
CA GLU A 37 5.08 -0.39 -5.08
C GLU A 37 5.06 0.27 -3.70
N LEU A 38 4.54 -0.41 -2.67
CA LEU A 38 4.51 0.13 -1.31
C LEU A 38 5.92 0.37 -0.76
N ALA A 39 6.89 -0.49 -1.07
CA ALA A 39 8.30 -0.27 -0.72
C ALA A 39 8.91 0.95 -1.45
N GLN A 40 8.53 1.19 -2.70
CA GLN A 40 8.94 2.39 -3.43
C GLN A 40 8.30 3.66 -2.85
N LEU A 41 7.02 3.60 -2.48
CA LEU A 41 6.33 4.69 -1.82
C LEU A 41 6.93 4.98 -0.44
N GLU A 42 7.29 3.96 0.33
CA GLU A 42 8.01 4.10 1.60
C GLU A 42 9.37 4.79 1.41
N SER A 43 10.15 4.37 0.41
CA SER A 43 11.44 5.00 0.07
C SER A 43 11.28 6.47 -0.33
N ALA A 44 10.12 6.84 -0.88
CA ALA A 44 9.76 8.21 -1.23
C ALA A 44 9.06 8.98 -0.08
N ASN A 45 9.09 8.45 1.16
CA ASN A 45 8.44 9.01 2.35
C ASN A 45 6.95 9.29 2.15
N ARG A 46 6.27 8.41 1.41
CA ARG A 46 4.86 8.56 1.06
C ARG A 46 3.92 7.76 1.93
N VAL A 47 4.40 6.60 2.33
CA VAL A 47 3.75 5.71 3.28
C VAL A 47 4.79 5.30 4.30
N ARG A 48 4.34 4.80 5.44
CA ARG A 48 5.20 4.19 6.45
C ARG A 48 4.74 2.77 6.69
N LYS A 49 5.70 1.82 6.73
CA LYS A 49 5.42 0.44 7.12
C LYS A 49 4.99 0.37 8.58
N THR A 50 3.97 -0.44 8.85
CA THR A 50 3.41 -0.71 10.18
C THR A 50 2.94 -2.16 10.28
N LEU A 51 2.35 -2.53 11.41
CA LEU A 51 1.61 -3.77 11.60
C LEU A 51 0.12 -3.46 11.75
N VAL A 52 -0.71 -4.25 11.06
CA VAL A 52 -2.17 -4.27 11.19
C VAL A 52 -2.54 -5.71 11.47
N ASP A 53 -3.09 -6.00 12.64
CA ASP A 53 -3.43 -7.36 13.11
C ASP A 53 -2.28 -8.38 12.92
N ASP A 54 -1.07 -7.99 13.36
CA ASP A 54 0.19 -8.76 13.19
C ASP A 54 0.62 -9.01 11.73
N GLN A 55 -0.06 -8.42 10.75
CA GLN A 55 0.30 -8.48 9.34
C GLN A 55 1.02 -7.21 8.88
N LYS A 56 1.90 -7.37 7.89
CA LYS A 56 2.59 -6.24 7.25
C LYS A 56 1.55 -5.30 6.63
N GLY A 57 1.53 -4.06 7.11
CA GLY A 57 0.65 -3.01 6.61
C GLY A 57 1.40 -1.70 6.34
N TYR A 58 0.67 -0.75 5.78
CA TYR A 58 1.16 0.58 5.44
C TYR A 58 0.12 1.63 5.79
N GLU A 59 0.60 2.77 6.27
CA GLU A 59 -0.19 3.97 6.56
C GLU A 59 0.30 5.12 5.69
N ARG A 60 -0.61 5.99 5.21
CA ARG A 60 -0.24 7.18 4.43
C ARG A 60 0.32 8.29 5.33
N LEU A 61 1.27 9.07 4.81
CA LEU A 61 1.94 10.13 5.58
C LEU A 61 1.42 11.57 5.32
N TRP A 62 0.37 11.75 4.52
CA TRP A 62 -0.23 13.06 4.22
C TRP A 62 -1.77 13.00 4.17
#